data_AF-A0A523N0L9-F1
#
_entry.id   AF-A0A523N0L9-F1
#
_cell.length_a   1.000
_cell.length_b   1.000
_cell.length_c   1.000
_cell.angle_alpha   90.00
_cell.angle_beta   90.00
_cell.angle_gamma   90.00
#
_symmetry.space_group_name_H-M   'P 1'
#
loop_
_entity.id
_entity.type
_entity.pdbx_description
1 polymer ?
#
loop_
_entity_poly.entity_id
_entity_poly.type
_entity_poly.pdbx_seq_one_letter_code
_entity_poly.pdbx_strand_id
1 'polypeptide(L)'
;MSGLETTSEIKAKIILDEANLTFCETSQREDEPGDRKLEGSGWDDGKMDGEYDEEDFTRILELQLEAAKICDTNPKLEEKSADLFQKVTADNGDEILKEVMADADIRNLGRISVTVFLLRYPTLQSFVNKGHPLVLATDEYMLENNDSQNWHDYKNIAHEMGCDPAE
;
A
#
# COMPACT_ATOMS: atom_id res chain seq x y z
N MET A 1 -26.45 -8.72 1.98
CA MET A 1 -25.51 -7.60 2.09
C MET A 1 -24.59 -7.89 3.27
N SER A 2 -23.33 -8.27 3.02
CA SER A 2 -22.21 -8.19 3.98
C SER A 2 -20.90 -8.71 3.35
N GLY A 3 -20.47 -8.12 2.23
CA GLY A 3 -19.27 -8.58 1.50
C GLY A 3 -18.26 -7.46 1.21
N LEU A 4 -18.27 -6.36 1.95
CA LEU A 4 -17.41 -5.20 1.66
C LEU A 4 -16.80 -4.58 2.91
N GLU A 5 -16.91 -5.21 4.08
CA GLU A 5 -16.32 -4.67 5.31
C GLU A 5 -14.96 -5.34 5.57
N THR A 6 -13.91 -4.53 5.61
CA THR A 6 -12.55 -5.00 5.88
C THR A 6 -12.36 -5.15 7.40
N THR A 7 -11.98 -6.34 7.84
CA THR A 7 -11.78 -6.61 9.27
C THR A 7 -10.52 -5.90 9.78
N SER A 8 -10.46 -5.61 11.08
CA SER A 8 -9.28 -4.98 11.69
C SER A 8 -8.00 -5.81 11.52
N GLU A 9 -8.12 -7.14 11.53
CA GLU A 9 -7.01 -8.05 11.24
C GLU A 9 -6.45 -7.79 9.82
N ILE A 10 -7.33 -7.76 8.82
CA ILE A 10 -6.95 -7.53 7.42
C ILE A 10 -6.37 -6.12 7.26
N LYS A 11 -6.99 -5.10 7.86
CA LYS A 11 -6.46 -3.73 7.84
C LYS A 11 -5.05 -3.64 8.41
N ALA A 12 -4.83 -4.21 9.60
CA ALA A 12 -3.53 -4.21 10.25
C ALA A 12 -2.48 -4.92 9.39
N LYS A 13 -2.83 -6.08 8.81
CA LYS A 13 -1.95 -6.83 7.91
C LYS A 13 -1.60 -6.02 6.66
N ILE A 14 -2.58 -5.45 5.96
CA ILE A 14 -2.33 -4.65 4.76
C ILE A 14 -1.45 -3.45 5.10
N ILE A 15 -1.80 -2.65 6.12
CA ILE A 15 -1.01 -1.45 6.48
C ILE A 15 0.45 -1.82 6.80
N LEU A 16 0.67 -2.91 7.54
CA LEU A 16 2.01 -3.36 7.92
C LEU A 16 2.80 -3.97 6.76
N ASP A 17 2.15 -4.76 5.90
CA ASP A 17 2.78 -5.32 4.69
C ASP A 17 3.18 -4.22 3.72
N GLU A 18 2.26 -3.28 3.48
CA GLU A 18 2.48 -2.12 2.63
C GLU A 18 3.57 -1.18 3.18
N ALA A 19 3.66 -1.02 4.50
CA ALA A 19 4.78 -0.33 5.13
C ALA A 19 6.10 -1.08 4.90
N ASN A 20 6.14 -2.40 5.00
CA ASN A 20 7.34 -3.19 4.68
C ASN A 20 7.74 -3.07 3.21
N LEU A 21 6.77 -3.03 2.30
CA LEU A 21 7.02 -2.81 0.87
C LEU A 21 7.67 -1.44 0.63
N THR A 22 7.29 -0.38 1.34
CA THR A 22 7.98 0.92 1.19
C THR A 22 9.48 0.85 1.49
N PHE A 23 9.90 0.05 2.48
CA PHE A 23 11.33 -0.14 2.77
C PHE A 23 12.03 -0.86 1.62
N CYS A 24 11.39 -1.89 1.07
CA CYS A 24 11.90 -2.63 -0.08
C CYS A 24 12.05 -1.70 -1.30
N GLU A 25 11.05 -0.89 -1.62
CA GLU A 25 11.10 0.07 -2.74
C GLU A 25 12.12 1.18 -2.49
N THR A 26 12.24 1.67 -1.26
CA THR A 26 13.25 2.66 -0.87
C THR A 26 14.66 2.13 -1.08
N SER A 27 14.90 0.83 -0.84
CA SER A 27 16.20 0.20 -1.05
C SER A 27 16.62 0.09 -2.53
N GLN A 28 15.67 0.22 -3.45
CA GLN A 28 15.89 0.16 -4.90
C GLN A 28 16.19 1.54 -5.52
N ARG A 29 16.18 2.60 -4.70
CA ARG A 29 16.43 3.96 -5.16
C ARG A 29 17.87 4.13 -5.62
N GLU A 30 18.07 4.97 -6.64
CA GLU A 30 19.39 5.29 -7.19
C GLU A 30 20.06 6.48 -6.48
N ASP A 31 19.32 7.15 -5.57
CA ASP A 31 19.82 8.24 -4.75
C ASP A 31 20.11 7.82 -3.30
N GLU A 32 20.85 8.66 -2.58
CA GLU A 32 21.33 8.38 -1.24
C GLU A 32 20.55 9.15 -0.17
N PRO A 33 20.49 8.65 1.08
CA PRO A 33 19.97 9.41 2.21
C PRO A 33 20.63 10.80 2.30
N GLY A 34 19.80 11.84 2.36
CA GLY A 34 20.26 13.24 2.39
C GLY A 34 20.36 13.95 1.03
N ASP A 35 20.26 13.23 -0.11
CA ASP A 35 20.16 13.80 -1.46
C ASP A 35 18.93 13.26 -2.23
N ARG A 36 17.86 12.91 -1.48
CA ARG A 36 16.65 12.32 -2.03
C ARG A 36 15.93 13.26 -3.02
N LYS A 37 15.64 12.76 -4.23
CA LYS A 37 15.00 13.47 -5.35
C LYS A 37 13.90 12.62 -6.00
N LEU A 38 13.04 13.20 -6.81
CA LEU A 38 11.98 12.42 -7.48
C LEU A 38 12.57 11.39 -8.44
N GLU A 39 13.60 11.80 -9.18
CA GLU A 39 14.28 11.01 -10.22
C GLU A 39 15.08 9.83 -9.65
N GLY A 40 15.36 9.83 -8.34
CA GLY A 40 16.02 8.70 -7.68
C GLY A 40 15.08 7.54 -7.35
N SER A 41 13.78 7.66 -7.62
CA SER A 41 12.81 6.59 -7.40
C SER A 41 13.08 5.38 -8.30
N GLY A 42 12.98 4.17 -7.76
CA GLY A 42 13.00 2.93 -8.54
C GLY A 42 11.67 2.64 -9.26
N TRP A 43 10.77 3.61 -9.34
CA TRP A 43 9.54 3.53 -10.11
C TRP A 43 9.77 4.03 -11.53
N ASP A 44 9.29 3.26 -12.51
CA ASP A 44 9.31 3.61 -13.93
C ASP A 44 7.90 3.54 -14.53
N ASP A 45 7.75 4.09 -15.74
CA ASP A 45 6.48 4.10 -16.47
C ASP A 45 5.94 2.67 -16.72
N GLY A 46 6.83 1.67 -16.78
CA GLY A 46 6.47 0.26 -16.95
C GLY A 46 5.70 -0.32 -15.76
N LYS A 47 5.85 0.26 -14.57
CA LYS A 47 5.02 -0.12 -13.41
C LYS A 47 3.57 0.35 -13.54
N MET A 48 3.28 1.33 -14.41
CA MET A 48 1.94 1.85 -14.67
C MET A 48 1.24 1.16 -15.88
N ASP A 49 1.83 0.10 -16.44
CA ASP A 49 1.40 -0.55 -17.68
C ASP A 49 -0.12 -0.82 -17.77
N GLY A 50 -0.65 -0.67 -18.98
CA GLY A 50 -2.08 -0.82 -19.31
C GLY A 50 -2.93 0.45 -19.19
N GLU A 51 -2.70 1.29 -18.18
CA GLU A 51 -3.44 2.56 -17.96
C GLU A 51 -2.51 3.57 -17.31
N TYR A 52 -1.61 4.16 -18.11
CA TYR A 52 -0.69 5.20 -17.66
C TYR A 52 -1.40 6.55 -17.59
N ASP A 53 -1.25 7.23 -16.46
CA ASP A 53 -1.63 8.63 -16.26
C ASP A 53 -0.43 9.40 -15.68
N GLU A 54 -0.11 10.55 -16.27
CA GLU A 54 1.08 11.32 -15.92
C GLU A 54 0.94 12.02 -14.55
N GLU A 55 -0.27 12.45 -14.19
CA GLU A 55 -0.55 13.09 -12.91
C GLU A 55 -0.46 12.06 -11.78
N ASP A 56 -1.06 10.89 -11.96
CA ASP A 56 -0.96 9.77 -11.02
C ASP A 56 0.48 9.30 -10.88
N PHE A 57 1.21 9.16 -11.99
CA PHE A 57 2.62 8.76 -11.95
C PHE A 57 3.49 9.78 -11.21
N THR A 58 3.33 11.07 -11.51
CA THR A 58 4.04 12.14 -10.79
C THR A 58 3.72 12.10 -9.30
N ARG A 59 2.45 11.88 -8.96
CA ARG A 59 2.01 11.77 -7.57
C ARG A 59 2.63 10.56 -6.86
N ILE A 60 2.74 9.42 -7.54
CA ILE A 60 3.45 8.24 -7.03
C ILE A 60 4.92 8.58 -6.73
N LEU A 61 5.62 9.28 -7.63
CA LEU A 61 7.02 9.67 -7.39
C LEU A 61 7.18 10.58 -6.16
N GLU A 62 6.25 11.51 -5.95
CA GLU A 62 6.23 12.36 -4.75
C GLU A 62 6.02 11.55 -3.47
N LEU A 63 5.09 10.60 -3.49
CA LEU A 63 4.79 9.72 -2.38
C LEU A 63 5.99 8.79 -2.07
N GLN A 64 6.65 8.26 -3.09
CA GLN A 64 7.88 7.47 -2.95
C GLN A 64 9.03 8.28 -2.35
N LEU A 65 9.14 9.57 -2.70
CA LEU A 65 10.10 10.47 -2.07
C LEU A 65 9.77 10.76 -0.60
N GLU A 66 8.48 10.90 -0.25
CA GLU A 66 8.03 11.04 1.14
C GLU A 66 8.37 9.79 1.96
N ALA A 67 8.07 8.60 1.43
CA ALA A 67 8.39 7.32 2.08
C ALA A 67 9.89 7.17 2.32
N ALA A 68 10.72 7.45 1.31
CA ALA A 68 12.16 7.34 1.42
C ALA A 68 12.71 8.20 2.57
N LYS A 69 12.19 9.42 2.75
CA LYS A 69 12.60 10.31 3.85
C LYS A 69 12.20 9.76 5.22
N ILE A 70 11.02 9.15 5.35
CA ILE A 70 10.59 8.52 6.60
C ILE A 70 11.48 7.32 6.92
N CYS A 71 11.79 6.49 5.92
CA CYS A 71 12.68 5.34 6.06
C CYS A 71 14.09 5.75 6.49
N ASP A 72 14.64 6.80 5.89
CA ASP A 72 15.97 7.34 6.21
C ASP A 72 16.08 7.80 7.67
N THR A 73 15.03 8.47 8.19
CA THR A 73 15.04 8.98 9.56
C THR A 73 14.76 7.90 10.61
N ASN A 74 14.15 6.79 10.21
CA ASN A 74 13.66 5.78 11.14
C ASN A 74 13.96 4.34 10.66
N PRO A 75 15.24 3.94 10.53
CA PRO A 75 15.62 2.64 9.98
C PRO A 75 15.15 1.43 10.81
N LYS A 76 14.77 1.64 12.08
CA LYS A 76 14.24 0.56 12.95
C LYS A 76 12.77 0.25 12.70
N LEU A 77 12.09 1.05 11.88
CA LEU A 77 10.68 0.84 11.60
C LEU A 77 10.45 -0.44 10.81
N GLU A 78 11.35 -0.83 9.90
CA GLU A 78 11.23 -2.07 9.12
C GLU A 78 11.14 -3.31 10.03
N GLU A 79 12.04 -3.42 11.01
CA GLU A 79 12.00 -4.51 12.00
C GLU A 79 10.72 -4.43 12.84
N LYS A 80 10.32 -3.23 13.26
CA LYS A 80 9.10 -3.04 14.06
C LYS A 80 7.84 -3.42 13.29
N SER A 81 7.70 -3.03 12.03
CA SER A 81 6.54 -3.35 11.19
C SER A 81 6.49 -4.84 10.86
N ALA A 82 7.63 -5.47 10.59
CA ALA A 82 7.71 -6.92 10.42
C ALA A 82 7.30 -7.68 11.70
N ASP A 83 7.79 -7.26 12.86
CA ASP A 83 7.45 -7.86 14.15
C ASP A 83 5.96 -7.73 14.49
N LEU A 84 5.37 -6.56 14.23
CA LEU A 84 3.93 -6.35 14.42
C LEU A 84 3.12 -7.23 13.47
N PHE A 85 3.54 -7.35 12.21
CA PHE A 85 2.84 -8.16 11.21
C PHE A 85 2.74 -9.62 11.65
N GLN A 86 3.83 -10.19 12.15
CA GLN A 86 3.87 -11.58 12.63
C GLN A 86 2.97 -11.83 13.85
N LYS A 87 2.63 -10.78 14.61
CA LYS A 87 1.76 -10.88 15.80
C LYS A 87 0.27 -10.80 15.47
N VAL A 88 -0.11 -10.39 14.25
CA VAL A 88 -1.51 -10.19 13.88
C VAL A 88 -2.24 -11.54 13.78
N THR A 89 -3.28 -11.68 14.59
CA THR A 89 -4.23 -12.80 14.58
C THR A 89 -5.66 -12.26 14.57
N ALA A 90 -6.62 -13.14 14.28
CA ALA A 90 -8.04 -12.80 14.33
C ALA A 90 -8.49 -12.30 15.72
N ASP A 91 -7.85 -12.77 16.79
CA ASP A 91 -8.25 -12.45 18.16
C ASP A 91 -7.70 -11.10 18.65
N ASN A 92 -6.61 -10.59 18.06
CA ASN A 92 -5.93 -9.37 18.52
C ASN A 92 -5.86 -8.25 17.45
N GLY A 93 -6.53 -8.43 16.30
CA GLY A 93 -6.48 -7.50 15.17
C GLY A 93 -6.87 -6.05 15.54
N ASP A 94 -7.88 -5.86 16.41
CA ASP A 94 -8.28 -4.53 16.89
C ASP A 94 -7.19 -3.84 17.73
N GLU A 95 -6.49 -4.60 18.56
CA GLU A 95 -5.44 -4.06 19.44
C GLU A 95 -4.21 -3.66 18.62
N ILE A 96 -3.79 -4.53 17.71
CA ILE A 96 -2.65 -4.25 16.83
C ILE A 96 -2.99 -3.12 15.87
N LEU A 97 -4.20 -3.08 15.29
CA LEU A 97 -4.59 -1.95 14.43
C LEU A 97 -4.50 -0.62 15.18
N LYS A 98 -4.94 -0.56 16.44
CA LYS A 98 -4.80 0.65 17.26
C LYS A 98 -3.33 1.03 17.49
N GLU A 99 -2.46 0.05 17.74
CA GLU A 99 -1.02 0.29 17.90
C GLU A 99 -0.41 0.83 16.60
N VAL A 100 -0.72 0.20 15.47
CA VAL A 100 -0.28 0.61 14.13
C VAL A 100 -0.73 2.04 13.81
N MET A 101 -1.99 2.37 14.08
CA MET A 101 -2.55 3.70 13.81
C MET A 101 -2.05 4.78 14.77
N ALA A 102 -1.53 4.40 15.94
CA ALA A 102 -0.92 5.31 16.90
C ALA A 102 0.55 5.65 16.55
N ASP A 103 1.25 4.77 15.84
CA ASP A 103 2.58 5.05 15.31
C ASP A 103 2.48 5.88 14.02
N ALA A 104 2.85 7.16 14.11
CA ALA A 104 2.69 8.09 13.00
C ALA A 104 3.49 7.68 11.75
N ASP A 105 4.68 7.10 11.92
CA ASP A 105 5.54 6.77 10.79
C ASP A 105 5.07 5.50 10.09
N ILE A 106 4.71 4.44 10.84
CA ILE A 106 4.10 3.23 10.26
C ILE A 106 2.80 3.59 9.54
N ARG A 107 1.95 4.38 10.19
CA ARG A 107 0.70 4.85 9.58
C ARG A 107 0.95 5.62 8.30
N ASN A 108 1.95 6.51 8.28
CA ASN A 108 2.26 7.30 7.08
C ASN A 108 2.83 6.43 5.95
N LEU A 109 3.68 5.45 6.24
CA LEU A 109 4.18 4.51 5.24
C LEU A 109 3.04 3.67 4.64
N GLY A 110 2.17 3.11 5.50
CA GLY A 110 0.98 2.40 5.02
C GLY A 110 0.03 3.28 4.21
N ARG A 111 -0.18 4.53 4.64
CA ARG A 111 -0.97 5.53 3.89
C ARG A 111 -0.40 5.73 2.49
N ILE A 112 0.91 5.98 2.40
CA ILE A 112 1.61 6.22 1.14
C ILE A 112 1.42 5.04 0.19
N SER A 113 1.74 3.83 0.64
CA SER A 113 1.62 2.64 -0.19
C SER A 113 0.19 2.33 -0.62
N VAL A 114 -0.79 2.46 0.29
CA VAL A 114 -2.21 2.28 -0.06
C VAL A 114 -2.65 3.30 -1.12
N THR A 115 -2.24 4.56 -1.00
CA THR A 115 -2.51 5.58 -2.02
C THR A 115 -1.81 5.23 -3.34
N VAL A 116 -0.55 4.81 -3.33
CA VAL A 116 0.17 4.37 -4.55
C VAL A 116 -0.54 3.20 -5.23
N PHE A 117 -1.02 2.23 -4.45
CA PHE A 117 -1.81 1.12 -4.98
C PHE A 117 -3.07 1.60 -5.70
N LEU A 118 -3.81 2.54 -5.12
CA LEU A 118 -5.04 3.07 -5.72
C LEU A 118 -4.77 3.99 -6.91
N LEU A 119 -3.65 4.71 -6.95
CA LEU A 119 -3.23 5.46 -8.14
C LEU A 119 -2.86 4.51 -9.29
N ARG A 120 -2.22 3.38 -8.97
CA ARG A 120 -1.91 2.34 -9.97
C ARG A 120 -3.15 1.60 -10.45
N TYR A 121 -4.13 1.41 -9.56
CA TYR A 121 -5.36 0.65 -9.77
C TYR A 121 -6.59 1.48 -9.37
N PRO A 122 -6.93 2.54 -10.13
CA PRO A 122 -7.96 3.52 -9.74
C PRO A 122 -9.37 2.93 -9.66
N THR A 123 -9.60 1.81 -10.34
CA THR A 123 -10.86 1.08 -10.31
C THR A 123 -10.64 -0.42 -10.13
N LEU A 124 -11.66 -1.11 -9.64
CA LEU A 124 -11.71 -2.57 -9.61
C LEU A 124 -11.41 -3.19 -10.98
N GLN A 125 -11.91 -2.58 -12.06
CA GLN A 125 -11.67 -3.07 -13.41
C GLN A 125 -10.19 -2.91 -13.81
N SER A 126 -9.56 -1.79 -13.46
CA SER A 126 -8.12 -1.56 -13.66
C SER A 126 -7.28 -2.62 -12.93
N PHE A 127 -7.62 -2.87 -11.65
CA PHE A 127 -6.97 -3.88 -10.81
C PHE A 127 -7.02 -5.27 -11.45
N VAL A 128 -8.18 -5.70 -11.92
CA VAL A 128 -8.38 -7.00 -12.58
C VAL A 128 -7.64 -7.05 -13.93
N ASN A 129 -7.77 -6.03 -14.76
CA ASN A 129 -7.20 -5.99 -16.12
C ASN A 129 -5.67 -6.02 -16.11
N LYS A 130 -5.04 -5.29 -15.19
CA LYS A 130 -3.58 -5.22 -15.07
C LYS A 130 -2.97 -6.47 -14.41
N GLY A 131 -3.80 -7.42 -13.96
CA GLY A 131 -3.36 -8.74 -13.51
C GLY A 131 -2.42 -8.70 -12.30
N HIS A 132 -2.73 -7.86 -11.30
CA HIS A 132 -1.93 -7.79 -10.07
C HIS A 132 -1.71 -9.20 -9.47
N PRO A 133 -0.57 -9.52 -8.85
CA PRO A 133 -0.35 -10.84 -8.25
C PRO A 133 -1.45 -11.28 -7.28
N LEU A 134 -2.10 -10.33 -6.58
CA LEU A 134 -3.27 -10.60 -5.73
C LEU A 134 -4.54 -10.98 -6.50
N VAL A 135 -4.66 -10.61 -7.78
CA VAL A 135 -5.69 -11.11 -8.70
C VAL A 135 -5.38 -12.55 -9.08
N LEU A 136 -4.12 -12.84 -9.41
CA LEU A 136 -3.65 -14.19 -9.80
C LEU A 136 -3.68 -15.21 -8.65
N ALA A 137 -3.66 -14.75 -7.40
CA ALA A 137 -3.80 -15.58 -6.20
C ALA A 137 -5.27 -15.93 -5.88
N THR A 138 -6.24 -15.31 -6.56
CA THR A 138 -7.67 -15.61 -6.40
C THR A 138 -8.06 -16.78 -7.31
N ASP A 139 -8.89 -17.69 -6.79
CA ASP A 139 -9.38 -18.87 -7.53
C ASP A 139 -10.06 -18.46 -8.85
N GLU A 140 -9.92 -19.23 -9.94
CA GLU A 140 -10.42 -18.88 -11.28
C GLU A 140 -11.93 -18.56 -11.27
N TYR A 141 -12.68 -19.15 -10.33
CA TYR A 141 -14.10 -18.91 -10.10
C TYR A 141 -14.44 -17.51 -9.54
N MET A 142 -13.52 -16.88 -8.81
CA MET A 142 -13.68 -15.52 -8.29
C MET A 142 -13.39 -14.46 -9.35
N LEU A 143 -12.52 -14.77 -10.32
CA LEU A 143 -12.29 -13.93 -11.50
C LEU A 143 -13.53 -13.82 -12.37
N GLU A 144 -14.31 -14.90 -12.49
CA GLU A 144 -15.60 -14.88 -13.21
C GLU A 144 -16.68 -14.05 -12.51
N ASN A 145 -16.57 -13.81 -11.19
CA ASN A 145 -17.56 -13.09 -10.38
C ASN A 145 -17.15 -11.65 -10.00
N ASN A 146 -15.99 -11.15 -10.46
CA ASN A 146 -15.52 -9.76 -10.30
C ASN A 146 -15.50 -9.23 -8.84
N ASP A 147 -15.49 -10.09 -7.83
CA ASP A 147 -15.63 -9.72 -6.41
C ASP A 147 -14.25 -9.63 -5.73
N SER A 148 -13.31 -8.87 -6.32
CA SER A 148 -11.92 -8.80 -5.83
C SER A 148 -11.82 -8.05 -4.51
N GLN A 149 -12.06 -8.77 -3.41
CA GLN A 149 -12.06 -8.25 -2.04
C GLN A 149 -10.79 -7.45 -1.71
N ASN A 150 -9.63 -7.89 -2.22
CA ASN A 150 -8.36 -7.19 -2.01
C ASN A 150 -8.41 -5.72 -2.47
N TRP A 151 -9.00 -5.41 -3.63
CA TRP A 151 -9.11 -4.01 -4.07
C TRP A 151 -10.04 -3.20 -3.16
N HIS A 152 -11.16 -3.81 -2.75
CA HIS A 152 -12.09 -3.19 -1.81
C HIS A 152 -11.45 -2.93 -0.45
N ASP A 153 -10.57 -3.81 0.02
CA ASP A 153 -9.86 -3.62 1.28
C ASP A 153 -8.96 -2.39 1.25
N TYR A 154 -8.21 -2.20 0.16
CA TYR A 154 -7.39 -0.99 -0.01
C TYR A 154 -8.26 0.27 -0.11
N LYS A 155 -9.37 0.19 -0.84
CA LYS A 155 -10.32 1.32 -0.97
C LYS A 155 -10.91 1.71 0.39
N ASN A 156 -11.33 0.75 1.19
CA ASN A 156 -11.88 0.99 2.53
C ASN A 156 -10.83 1.59 3.47
N ILE A 157 -9.61 1.04 3.47
CA ILE A 157 -8.50 1.57 4.27
C ILE A 157 -8.20 3.01 3.87
N ALA A 158 -8.13 3.30 2.57
CA ALA A 158 -7.84 4.65 2.08
C ALA A 158 -8.91 5.67 2.50
N HIS A 159 -10.19 5.30 2.42
CA HIS A 159 -11.30 6.13 2.87
C HIS A 159 -11.21 6.40 4.39
N GLU A 160 -10.97 5.37 5.20
CA GLU A 160 -10.82 5.53 6.66
C GLU A 160 -9.62 6.37 7.07
N MET A 161 -8.53 6.31 6.29
CA MET A 161 -7.32 7.09 6.51
C MET A 161 -7.38 8.50 5.88
N GLY A 162 -8.43 8.80 5.10
CA GLY A 162 -8.57 10.07 4.38
C GLY A 162 -7.49 10.28 3.31
N CYS A 163 -7.09 9.20 2.61
CA CYS A 163 -6.05 9.21 1.58
C CYS A 163 -6.48 8.55 0.27
N ASP A 164 -7.78 8.40 0.07
CA ASP A 164 -8.37 7.95 -1.19
C ASP A 164 -8.12 8.99 -2.29
N PRO A 165 -7.42 8.65 -3.39
CA PRO A 165 -7.12 9.62 -4.45
C PRO A 165 -8.35 10.03 -5.27
N ALA A 166 -9.49 9.34 -5.14
CA ALA A 166 -10.71 9.64 -5.90
C ALA A 166 -11.70 10.58 -5.16
N GLU A 167 -11.37 11.01 -3.94
CA GLU A 167 -12.19 11.92 -3.11
C GLU A 167 -11.59 13.33 -3.01
#